data_AF-A0A8B6HCI4-F1
#
_entry.id   AF-A0A8B6HCI4-F1
#
_cell.length_a   1.000
_cell.length_b   1.000
_cell.length_c   1.000
_cell.angle_alpha   90.00
_cell.angle_beta   90.00
_cell.angle_gamma   90.00
#
_symmetry.space_group_name_H-M   'P 1'
#
loop_
_entity.id
_entity.type
_entity.pdbx_description
1 polymer ?
#
loop_
_entity_poly.entity_id
_entity_poly.type
_entity_poly.pdbx_seq_one_letter_code
_entity_poly.pdbx_strand_id
1 'polypeptide(L)'
;MKYSYSPFPFSILHFRHNVLYSDTGSMSSFFPSLVPSASDPLWFTVDKPCDDEEEISKLEEEHTSWMESIAKKDSNIVPIGKTASEHMEDEEEDEEDDDGDDDDESDTNDDELDTDMLDDRESGDEAG
;
A
#
# COMPACT_ATOMS: atom_id res chain seq x y z
N MET A 1 6.26 -45.82 -23.10
CA MET A 1 7.20 -45.15 -24.02
C MET A 1 8.01 -44.15 -23.22
N LYS A 2 9.35 -44.25 -23.28
CA LYS A 2 10.29 -43.37 -22.58
C LYS A 2 10.37 -42.05 -23.36
N TYR A 3 9.94 -40.94 -22.78
CA TYR A 3 10.30 -39.63 -23.32
C TYR A 3 11.66 -39.25 -22.72
N SER A 4 12.71 -39.40 -23.52
CA SER A 4 14.07 -38.97 -23.20
C SER A 4 14.12 -37.44 -23.14
N TYR A 5 14.57 -36.90 -22.01
CA TYR A 5 14.82 -35.48 -21.82
C TYR A 5 16.03 -35.06 -22.67
N SER A 6 15.81 -34.19 -23.67
CA SER A 6 16.91 -33.46 -24.32
C SER A 6 17.14 -32.17 -23.53
N PRO A 7 18.31 -31.97 -22.90
CA PRO A 7 18.62 -30.67 -22.32
C PRO A 7 19.18 -29.80 -23.44
N PHE A 8 18.34 -28.99 -24.09
CA PHE A 8 18.89 -27.81 -24.74
C PHE A 8 19.36 -26.87 -23.63
N PRO A 9 20.63 -26.43 -23.66
CA PRO A 9 21.24 -25.73 -22.56
C PRO A 9 20.61 -24.33 -22.47
N PHE A 10 19.89 -24.06 -21.38
CA PHE A 10 19.69 -22.68 -20.97
C PHE A 10 21.09 -22.09 -20.80
N SER A 11 21.49 -21.30 -21.80
CA SER A 11 22.69 -20.49 -21.71
C SER A 11 22.42 -19.48 -20.62
N ILE A 12 22.89 -19.80 -19.41
CA ILE A 12 22.98 -18.87 -18.30
C ILE A 12 23.75 -17.67 -18.86
N LEU A 13 23.05 -16.56 -19.06
CA LEU A 13 23.69 -15.27 -19.29
C LEU A 13 24.40 -14.93 -17.98
N HIS A 14 25.61 -15.47 -17.84
CA HIS A 14 26.50 -15.15 -16.76
C HIS A 14 26.89 -13.70 -16.96
N PHE A 15 26.28 -12.79 -16.21
CA PHE A 15 26.89 -11.48 -15.99
C PHE A 15 28.10 -11.71 -15.08
N ARG A 16 29.20 -12.17 -15.69
CA ARG A 16 30.51 -12.10 -15.07
C ARG A 16 30.97 -10.67 -15.18
N HIS A 17 30.98 -9.97 -14.06
CA HIS A 17 32.02 -8.99 -13.85
C HIS A 17 32.86 -9.41 -12.64
N ASN A 18 34.02 -9.98 -12.97
CA ASN A 18 35.13 -10.12 -12.04
C ASN A 18 35.53 -8.70 -11.60
N VAL A 19 35.31 -8.36 -10.33
CA VAL A 19 36.08 -7.30 -9.68
C VAL A 19 37.18 -8.01 -8.91
N LEU A 20 38.33 -8.17 -9.55
CA LEU A 20 39.55 -8.59 -8.87
C LEU A 20 39.96 -7.46 -7.92
N TYR A 21 39.88 -7.70 -6.61
CA TYR A 21 40.52 -6.85 -5.62
C TYR A 21 42.03 -7.06 -5.70
N SER A 22 42.75 -6.05 -6.20
CA SER A 22 44.18 -5.91 -5.94
C SER A 22 44.35 -5.08 -4.66
N ASP A 23 44.56 -5.78 -3.56
CA ASP A 23 45.18 -5.21 -2.37
C ASP A 23 46.67 -4.90 -2.65
N THR A 24 47.22 -3.94 -1.91
CA THR A 24 48.57 -3.34 -1.97
C THR A 24 48.71 -2.04 -2.78
N GLY A 25 48.80 -0.92 -2.05
CA GLY A 25 49.52 0.26 -2.49
C GLY A 25 48.79 1.58 -2.31
N SER A 26 49.18 2.32 -1.27
CA SER A 26 49.15 3.78 -1.27
C SER A 26 49.89 4.30 -2.52
N MET A 27 49.14 4.63 -3.57
CA MET A 27 49.55 5.48 -4.69
C MET A 27 48.31 6.31 -5.00
N SER A 28 48.34 7.57 -4.60
CA SER A 28 47.34 8.60 -4.87
C SER A 28 46.56 8.36 -6.17
N SER A 29 45.30 7.94 -6.05
CA SER A 29 44.36 7.89 -7.16
C SER A 29 44.14 9.32 -7.67
N PHE A 30 44.90 9.73 -8.67
CA PHE A 30 44.79 11.03 -9.35
C PHE A 30 43.53 11.16 -10.22
N PHE A 31 42.62 10.18 -10.19
CA PHE A 31 41.38 10.19 -10.95
C PHE A 31 40.16 9.98 -10.04
N PRO A 32 39.11 10.82 -10.16
CA PRO A 32 37.87 10.64 -9.42
C PRO A 32 37.13 9.38 -9.89
N SER A 33 36.27 8.84 -9.02
CA SER A 33 35.36 7.76 -9.36
C SER A 33 34.46 8.16 -10.54
N LEU A 34 34.35 7.28 -11.54
CA LEU A 34 33.42 7.42 -12.68
C LEU A 34 32.17 6.56 -12.51
N VAL A 35 32.00 5.93 -11.35
CA VAL A 35 30.82 5.11 -11.06
C VAL A 35 29.69 6.04 -10.61
N PRO A 36 28.47 5.91 -11.19
CA PRO A 36 27.30 6.64 -10.72
C PRO A 36 27.04 6.40 -9.24
N SER A 37 26.43 7.36 -8.56
CA SER A 37 25.97 7.15 -7.18
C SER A 37 24.94 6.02 -7.14
N ALA A 38 24.99 5.21 -6.09
CA ALA A 38 24.06 4.09 -5.93
C ALA A 38 22.61 4.55 -5.74
N SER A 39 22.41 5.75 -5.18
CA SER A 39 21.13 6.43 -5.07
C SER A 39 21.23 7.81 -5.69
N ASP A 40 20.14 8.25 -6.30
CA ASP A 40 20.00 9.58 -6.86
C ASP A 40 18.91 10.33 -6.07
N PRO A 41 19.19 11.52 -5.53
CA PRO A 41 18.19 12.33 -4.86
C PRO A 41 16.99 12.74 -5.74
N LEU A 42 17.02 12.56 -7.06
CA LEU A 42 15.87 12.84 -7.93
C LEU A 42 14.78 11.76 -7.86
N TRP A 43 15.15 10.50 -7.57
CA TRP A 43 14.22 9.36 -7.57
C TRP A 43 14.34 8.48 -6.33
N PHE A 44 15.28 8.78 -5.45
CA PHE A 44 15.47 8.13 -4.17
C PHE A 44 15.69 9.20 -3.09
N THR A 45 14.59 9.80 -2.64
CA THR A 45 14.53 10.61 -1.42
C THR A 45 13.83 9.83 -0.34
N VAL A 46 14.39 9.85 0.86
CA VAL A 46 13.65 9.39 2.04
C VAL A 46 12.57 10.42 2.32
N ASP A 47 11.33 9.97 2.47
CA ASP A 47 10.22 10.84 2.83
C ASP A 47 10.51 11.54 4.15
N LYS A 48 10.02 12.78 4.27
CA LYS A 48 10.12 13.50 5.53
C LYS A 48 9.18 12.82 6.52
N PRO A 49 9.56 12.72 7.81
CA PRO A 49 8.60 12.36 8.84
C PRO A 49 7.36 13.24 8.70
N CYS A 50 6.21 12.60 8.49
CA CYS A 50 4.91 13.24 8.41
C CYS A 50 4.02 12.66 9.52
N ASP A 51 3.00 13.43 9.89
CA ASP A 51 1.97 12.97 10.82
C ASP A 51 0.80 12.44 9.99
N ASP A 52 0.77 11.13 9.80
CA ASP A 52 -0.22 10.47 8.96
C ASP A 52 -1.64 10.63 9.54
N GLU A 53 -1.78 10.75 10.85
CA GLU A 53 -3.08 10.96 11.51
C GLU A 53 -3.67 12.33 11.17
N GLU A 54 -2.83 13.38 11.19
CA GLU A 54 -3.25 14.73 10.80
C GLU A 54 -3.63 14.79 9.31
N GLU A 55 -2.88 14.12 8.43
CA GLU A 55 -3.19 14.05 7.00
C GLU A 55 -4.54 13.38 6.74
N ILE A 56 -4.77 12.23 7.38
CA ILE A 56 -6.02 11.48 7.25
C ILE A 56 -7.19 12.31 7.79
N SER A 57 -7.08 12.86 9.00
CA SER A 57 -8.14 13.65 9.62
C SER A 57 -8.56 14.83 8.74
N LYS A 58 -7.58 15.51 8.11
CA LYS A 58 -7.86 16.61 7.19
C LYS A 58 -8.61 16.15 5.93
N LEU A 59 -8.24 14.99 5.37
CA LEU A 59 -8.92 14.44 4.19
C LEU A 59 -10.37 14.06 4.51
N GLU A 60 -10.61 13.50 5.71
CA GLU A 60 -11.95 13.17 6.19
C GLU A 60 -12.81 14.42 6.40
N GLU A 61 -12.23 15.49 6.97
CA GLU A 61 -12.91 16.77 7.12
C GLU A 61 -13.30 17.37 5.76
N GLU A 62 -12.36 17.39 4.80
CA GLU A 62 -12.63 17.89 3.45
C GLU A 62 -13.75 17.10 2.78
N HIS A 63 -13.72 15.77 2.91
CA HIS A 63 -14.77 14.89 2.37
C HIS A 63 -16.13 15.16 3.01
N THR A 64 -16.18 15.29 4.34
CA THR A 64 -17.40 15.60 5.08
C THR A 64 -17.99 16.94 4.66
N SER A 65 -17.14 17.97 4.55
CA SER A 65 -17.55 19.30 4.08
C SER A 65 -18.10 19.26 2.65
N TRP A 66 -17.49 18.47 1.77
CA TRP A 66 -17.97 18.27 0.41
C TRP A 66 -19.35 17.60 0.38
N MET A 67 -19.56 16.56 1.17
CA MET A 67 -20.85 15.88 1.30
C MET A 67 -21.94 16.82 1.82
N GLU A 68 -21.65 17.61 2.85
CA GLU A 68 -22.58 18.63 3.36
C GLU A 68 -22.92 19.69 2.30
N SER A 69 -21.92 20.15 1.55
CA SER A 69 -22.14 21.11 0.48
C SER A 69 -23.04 20.55 -0.62
N ILE A 70 -23.00 19.24 -0.88
CA ILE A 70 -23.89 18.58 -1.83
C ILE A 70 -25.30 18.50 -1.25
N ALA A 71 -25.44 18.04 -0.01
CA ALA A 71 -26.73 17.87 0.65
C ALA A 71 -27.50 19.19 0.80
N LYS A 72 -26.79 20.27 1.18
CA LYS A 72 -27.37 21.60 1.40
C LYS A 72 -27.43 22.44 0.11
N LYS A 73 -27.01 21.87 -1.03
CA LYS A 73 -26.97 22.63 -2.28
C LYS A 73 -28.37 23.06 -2.68
N ASP A 74 -28.58 24.36 -2.84
CA ASP A 74 -29.83 24.95 -3.30
C ASP A 74 -31.05 24.65 -2.39
N SER A 75 -30.82 24.22 -1.13
CA SER A 75 -31.89 23.91 -0.18
C SER A 75 -32.76 25.12 0.17
N ASN A 76 -32.21 26.32 0.02
CA ASN A 76 -32.89 27.60 0.24
C ASN A 76 -33.67 28.10 -1.00
N ILE A 77 -33.71 27.35 -2.10
CA ILE A 77 -34.49 27.73 -3.29
C ILE A 77 -35.94 27.30 -3.09
N VAL A 78 -36.83 28.30 -2.97
CA VAL A 78 -38.27 28.06 -2.91
C VAL A 78 -38.78 27.53 -4.27
N PRO A 79 -39.47 26.37 -4.31
CA PRO A 79 -40.03 25.83 -5.55
C PRO A 79 -41.02 26.78 -6.22
N ILE A 80 -41.08 26.76 -7.56
CA ILE A 80 -42.03 27.58 -8.33
C ILE A 80 -43.47 27.24 -7.90
N GLY A 81 -44.20 28.27 -7.47
CA GLY A 81 -45.60 28.15 -7.06
C GLY A 81 -45.81 27.92 -5.56
N LYS A 82 -44.75 27.72 -4.77
CA LYS A 82 -44.82 27.78 -3.29
C LYS A 82 -44.45 29.17 -2.80
N THR A 83 -45.04 29.60 -1.68
CA THR A 83 -44.66 30.85 -1.03
C THR A 83 -43.56 30.59 -0.01
N ALA A 84 -42.66 31.56 0.19
CA ALA A 84 -41.55 31.42 1.14
C ALA A 84 -41.99 31.17 2.60
N SER A 85 -43.27 31.39 2.92
CA SER A 85 -43.83 31.17 4.27
C SER A 85 -44.09 29.70 4.60
N GLU A 86 -44.20 28.79 3.62
CA GLU A 86 -44.41 27.34 3.85
C GLU A 86 -43.09 26.56 3.97
N HIS A 87 -41.96 27.13 3.55
CA HIS A 87 -40.65 26.44 3.53
C HIS A 87 -39.92 26.48 4.89
N MET A 88 -40.22 27.48 5.73
CA MET A 88 -39.54 27.72 7.01
C MET A 88 -40.15 26.91 8.17
N GLU A 89 -41.21 26.13 7.95
CA GLU A 89 -41.86 25.31 8.98
C GLU A 89 -41.29 23.88 9.06
N ASP A 90 -40.52 23.43 8.05
CA ASP A 90 -39.96 22.07 7.93
C ASP A 90 -38.50 21.96 8.41
N GLU A 91 -37.87 23.08 8.84
CA GLU A 91 -36.46 23.13 9.27
C GLU A 91 -36.26 22.78 10.77
N GLU A 92 -37.32 22.46 11.52
CA GLU A 92 -37.30 22.21 12.98
C GLU A 92 -37.47 20.72 13.35
N GLU A 93 -37.42 19.77 12.39
CA GLU A 93 -37.79 18.36 12.65
C GLU A 93 -36.72 17.32 12.24
N ASP A 94 -35.43 17.63 12.34
CA ASP A 94 -34.32 16.66 12.17
C ASP A 94 -33.34 16.68 13.36
N GLU A 95 -33.84 16.85 14.60
CA GLU A 95 -33.11 16.44 15.79
C GLU A 95 -33.61 15.05 16.24
N GLU A 96 -32.66 14.12 16.39
CA GLU A 96 -32.76 12.79 17.02
C GLU A 96 -33.13 11.60 16.11
N ASP A 97 -32.12 10.81 15.70
CA ASP A 97 -31.89 9.45 16.22
C ASP A 97 -30.69 8.78 15.51
N ASP A 98 -29.47 9.05 15.98
CA ASP A 98 -28.29 8.21 15.70
C ASP A 98 -28.22 7.12 16.76
N ASP A 99 -29.18 6.19 16.68
CA ASP A 99 -29.16 4.95 17.45
C ASP A 99 -27.98 4.12 16.93
N GLY A 100 -26.85 4.24 17.64
CA GLY A 100 -25.62 3.53 17.36
C GLY A 100 -25.84 2.02 17.25
N ASP A 101 -25.74 1.51 16.03
CA ASP A 101 -25.56 0.10 15.73
C ASP A 101 -24.14 -0.09 15.18
N ASP A 102 -23.16 0.06 16.07
CA ASP A 102 -21.80 -0.40 15.87
C ASP A 102 -21.76 -1.90 16.20
N ASP A 103 -22.37 -2.70 15.32
CA ASP A 103 -22.25 -4.16 15.32
C ASP A 103 -20.85 -4.52 14.79
N ASP A 104 -19.85 -4.36 15.68
CA ASP A 104 -18.49 -4.90 15.52
C ASP A 104 -18.53 -6.43 15.59
N GLU A 105 -19.02 -7.04 14.52
CA GLU A 105 -18.81 -8.45 14.23
C GLU A 105 -17.68 -8.56 13.20
N SER A 106 -16.49 -8.05 13.57
CA SER A 106 -15.25 -8.46 12.92
C SER A 106 -14.93 -9.89 13.37
N ASP A 107 -15.56 -10.86 12.69
CA ASP A 107 -15.23 -12.28 12.78
C ASP A 107 -13.75 -12.46 12.44
N THR A 108 -12.95 -12.54 13.50
CA THR A 108 -11.52 -12.85 13.46
C THR A 108 -11.40 -14.29 13.02
N ASN A 109 -11.46 -14.51 11.70
CA ASN A 109 -11.10 -15.78 11.13
C ASN A 109 -9.58 -15.93 11.24
N ASP A 110 -9.16 -16.36 12.42
CA ASP A 110 -7.89 -16.97 12.79
C ASP A 110 -7.76 -18.29 12.01
N ASP A 111 -7.74 -18.19 10.68
CA ASP A 111 -7.28 -19.27 9.82
C ASP A 111 -5.76 -19.28 9.92
N GLU A 112 -5.31 -19.91 11.01
CA GLU A 112 -4.04 -20.61 11.17
C GLU A 112 -3.60 -21.18 9.81
N LEU A 113 -2.84 -20.40 9.05
CA LEU A 113 -2.17 -20.88 7.84
C LEU A 113 -1.05 -21.83 8.28
N ASP A 114 -1.46 -23.08 8.52
CA ASP A 114 -0.81 -24.31 8.10
C ASP A 114 0.69 -24.30 8.37
N THR A 115 1.05 -24.58 9.63
CA THR A 115 2.42 -24.82 10.11
C THR A 115 2.97 -26.19 9.65
N ASP A 116 2.50 -26.67 8.50
CA ASP A 116 2.64 -28.04 7.99
C ASP A 116 3.84 -28.23 7.07
N MET A 117 4.59 -27.17 6.75
CA MET A 117 5.85 -27.28 5.99
C MET A 117 7.06 -27.69 6.87
N LEU A 118 6.82 -28.55 7.86
CA LEU A 118 7.86 -29.40 8.45
C LEU A 118 7.68 -30.82 7.89
N ASP A 119 7.95 -31.00 6.59
CA ASP A 119 8.14 -32.36 6.06
C ASP A 119 9.46 -32.91 6.62
N ASP A 120 9.28 -33.81 7.58
CA ASP A 120 10.25 -34.61 8.30
C ASP A 120 11.37 -35.13 7.38
N ARG A 121 12.48 -34.39 7.31
CA ARG A 121 13.76 -34.95 6.88
C ARG A 121 14.36 -35.77 8.02
N GLU A 122 13.77 -36.91 8.36
CA GLU A 122 14.50 -37.97 9.07
C GLU A 122 13.91 -39.39 8.84
N SER A 123 14.84 -40.32 8.57
CA SER A 123 14.69 -41.79 8.42
C SER A 123 14.02 -42.27 7.11
N GLY A 124 14.53 -43.25 6.37
CA GLY A 124 15.65 -44.14 6.58
C GLY A 124 16.10 -44.73 5.24
N ASP A 125 17.37 -45.10 5.24
CA ASP A 125 17.92 -46.27 4.56
C ASP A 125 16.91 -47.38 4.19
N GLU A 126 17.01 -47.91 2.96
CA GLU A 126 17.14 -49.36 2.66
C GLU A 126 16.73 -49.72 1.20
N ALA A 127 17.68 -50.37 0.53
CA ALA A 127 17.62 -51.37 -0.54
C ALA A 127 16.77 -51.17 -1.82
N GLY A 128 17.46 -51.35 -2.95
CA GLY A 128 16.93 -51.65 -4.28
C GLY A 128 18.02 -51.77 -5.32
#